data_AF-A0A2K8Z9Q8-F1
#
_entry.id   AF-A0A2K8Z9Q8-F1
#
_cell.length_a   1.000
_cell.length_b   1.000
_cell.length_c   1.000
_cell.angle_alpha   90.00
_cell.angle_beta   90.00
_cell.angle_gamma   90.00
#
_symmetry.space_group_name_H-M   'P 1'
#
loop_
_entity.id
_entity.type
_entity.pdbx_description
1 polymer ?
#
loop_
_entity_poly.entity_id
_entity_poly.type
_entity_poly.pdbx_seq_one_letter_code
_entity_poly.pdbx_strand_id
1 'polypeptide(L)'
;MSTRIIVLFLSTVLLLASAYISVENPYLPMPFPKPAHFPEPVYDFTKFPLTKVKIALGRRLFYDSFLSKDGTVSCASCHQQASAFTQHGHRLSHGINDSLTEHNSMPLMNLAWHNKFGWDGGIHALDLFPVSPLQHPHEMGENLVTVLDKLHANKSYRLQFLDAFANDEVRSDQLLQALSQFMLTLISANSRYDKFLRQENPNLTEAENQGRLLFEQKCASCHSGVLLTDLSLRNNGLKIIDPVDIGLAKITLKDTDRYKFKVPSLRNAAVTAPYMHDGRFNTLEQVLDHYGNNIAQSPTLDPLLSAPSNRGIPLTKGEKQRIIQFLHTLTDDQFLTNDQFAEPETEAMYLQRIDFAPATIHSELPRQLAPVEQTLRRLQTAVQSANTSLASDMAQQLKQILGQVDTGLMNEAQRAFFAEQLMTMNADADHIIRIKEVEHQKQHLDMLLKHEKLIRFAFKLTK
;
A
#
# COMPACT_ATOMS: atom_id res chain seq x y z
N MET A 1 41.84 -37.10 -11.88
CA MET A 1 41.09 -36.09 -11.09
C MET A 1 40.12 -36.83 -10.20
N SER A 2 40.24 -36.69 -8.87
CA SER A 2 39.43 -37.48 -7.93
C SER A 2 37.98 -37.00 -7.93
N THR A 3 37.05 -37.93 -7.74
CA THR A 3 35.60 -37.73 -7.68
C THR A 3 35.18 -36.62 -6.69
N ARG A 4 36.02 -36.33 -5.69
CA ARG A 4 35.83 -35.23 -4.73
C ARG A 4 35.94 -33.84 -5.37
N ILE A 5 36.82 -33.67 -6.36
CA ILE A 5 37.00 -32.37 -7.05
C ILE A 5 35.79 -32.08 -7.92
N ILE A 6 35.21 -33.10 -8.58
CA ILE A 6 34.02 -32.95 -9.43
C ILE A 6 32.78 -32.61 -8.58
N VAL A 7 32.63 -33.22 -7.39
CA VAL A 7 31.51 -32.93 -6.47
C VAL A 7 31.64 -31.53 -5.85
N LEU A 8 32.86 -31.09 -5.49
CA LEU A 8 33.09 -29.72 -5.02
C LEU A 8 32.86 -28.68 -6.12
N PHE A 9 33.21 -28.98 -7.37
CA PHE A 9 32.96 -28.10 -8.51
C PHE A 9 31.47 -28.02 -8.87
N LEU A 10 30.74 -29.14 -8.83
CA LEU A 10 29.28 -29.17 -9.04
C LEU A 10 28.51 -28.49 -7.90
N SER A 11 28.95 -28.61 -6.65
CA SER A 11 28.32 -27.91 -5.52
C SER A 11 28.57 -26.41 -5.55
N THR A 12 29.76 -25.97 -5.97
CA THR A 12 30.05 -24.53 -6.18
C THR A 12 29.34 -23.96 -7.40
N VAL A 13 29.19 -24.72 -8.49
CA VAL A 13 28.37 -24.31 -9.65
C VAL A 13 26.88 -24.27 -9.28
N LEU A 14 26.36 -25.19 -8.45
CA LEU A 14 24.99 -25.11 -7.94
C LEU A 14 24.78 -23.93 -6.97
N LEU A 15 25.75 -23.64 -6.10
CA LEU A 15 25.70 -22.50 -5.18
C LEU A 15 25.82 -21.15 -5.91
N LEU A 16 26.61 -21.09 -7.00
CA LEU A 16 26.71 -19.92 -7.86
C LEU A 16 25.49 -19.79 -8.80
N ALA A 17 24.84 -20.89 -9.18
CA ALA A 17 23.58 -20.87 -9.92
C ALA A 17 22.39 -20.43 -9.04
N SER A 18 22.44 -20.66 -7.73
CA SER A 18 21.42 -20.18 -6.78
C SER A 18 21.54 -18.69 -6.41
N ALA A 19 22.59 -18.01 -6.86
CA ALA A 19 22.75 -16.56 -6.71
C ALA A 19 22.43 -15.78 -8.00
N TYR A 20 21.76 -16.40 -8.98
CA TYR A 20 21.02 -15.63 -9.96
C TYR A 20 19.84 -14.97 -9.23
N ILE A 21 20.05 -13.74 -8.79
CA ILE A 21 18.96 -12.83 -8.47
C ILE A 21 18.10 -12.78 -9.74
N SER A 22 16.96 -13.48 -9.75
CA SER A 22 15.98 -13.29 -10.80
C SER A 22 15.49 -11.86 -10.65
N VAL A 23 16.02 -10.99 -11.50
CA VAL A 23 15.56 -9.61 -11.64
C VAL A 23 14.09 -9.67 -12.02
N GLU A 24 13.19 -9.45 -11.05
CA GLU A 24 11.75 -9.45 -11.28
C GLU A 24 11.38 -8.26 -12.15
N ASN A 25 10.79 -8.52 -13.33
CA ASN A 25 10.29 -7.49 -14.23
C ASN A 25 9.12 -6.72 -13.56
N PRO A 26 9.23 -5.39 -13.36
CA PRO A 26 8.23 -4.60 -12.62
C PRO A 26 6.89 -4.44 -13.35
N TYR A 27 6.85 -4.74 -14.66
CA TYR A 27 5.65 -4.69 -15.49
C TYR A 27 4.83 -5.98 -15.46
N LEU A 28 5.43 -7.09 -15.02
CA LEU A 28 4.73 -8.37 -14.98
C LEU A 28 3.81 -8.46 -13.76
N PRO A 29 2.69 -9.20 -13.88
CA PRO A 29 1.88 -9.60 -12.74
C PRO A 29 2.75 -10.20 -11.64
N MET A 30 2.66 -9.62 -10.44
CA MET A 30 3.27 -10.19 -9.25
C MET A 30 2.21 -10.97 -8.43
N PRO A 31 2.60 -12.07 -7.77
CA PRO A 31 1.70 -12.76 -6.85
C PRO A 31 1.24 -11.82 -5.73
N PHE A 32 -0.05 -11.85 -5.40
CA PHE A 32 -0.56 -11.18 -4.22
C PHE A 32 0.03 -11.86 -2.96
N PRO A 33 0.70 -11.11 -2.05
CA PRO A 33 1.36 -11.69 -0.87
C PRO A 33 0.34 -12.03 0.24
N LYS A 34 -0.58 -12.96 -0.06
CA LYS A 34 -1.62 -13.43 0.86
C LYS A 34 -0.98 -14.10 2.08
N PRO A 35 -1.22 -13.64 3.32
CA PRO A 35 -0.79 -14.34 4.52
C PRO A 35 -1.37 -15.75 4.58
N ALA A 36 -0.56 -16.74 4.95
CA ALA A 36 -0.95 -18.15 4.91
C ALA A 36 -2.17 -18.47 5.80
N HIS A 37 -2.32 -17.77 6.93
CA HIS A 37 -3.42 -17.95 7.89
C HIS A 37 -4.67 -17.10 7.56
N PHE A 38 -4.66 -16.33 6.47
CA PHE A 38 -5.81 -15.56 6.01
C PHE A 38 -6.63 -16.35 4.97
N PRO A 39 -7.96 -16.12 4.90
CA PRO A 39 -8.79 -16.70 3.85
C PRO A 39 -8.40 -16.18 2.46
N GLU A 40 -8.99 -16.75 1.41
CA GLU A 40 -8.87 -16.17 0.08
C GLU A 40 -9.41 -14.73 0.05
N PRO A 41 -8.74 -13.81 -0.66
CA PRO A 41 -9.20 -12.44 -0.80
C PRO A 41 -10.53 -12.39 -1.58
N VAL A 42 -11.31 -11.35 -1.30
CA VAL A 42 -12.52 -11.02 -2.07
C VAL A 42 -12.14 -10.35 -3.39
N TYR A 43 -11.05 -9.57 -3.39
CA TYR A 43 -10.57 -8.88 -4.58
C TYR A 43 -10.10 -9.86 -5.67
N ASP A 44 -10.57 -9.65 -6.90
CA ASP A 44 -10.26 -10.51 -8.04
C ASP A 44 -8.94 -10.11 -8.72
N PHE A 45 -7.84 -10.67 -8.20
CA PHE A 45 -6.50 -10.49 -8.77
C PHE A 45 -6.30 -11.16 -10.14
N THR A 46 -7.22 -12.03 -10.58
CA THR A 46 -7.15 -12.62 -11.93
C THR A 46 -7.57 -11.60 -12.99
N LYS A 47 -8.52 -10.73 -12.65
CA LYS A 47 -8.97 -9.63 -13.49
C LYS A 47 -8.05 -8.41 -13.41
N PHE A 48 -7.55 -8.11 -12.22
CA PHE A 48 -6.71 -6.95 -11.96
C PHE A 48 -5.42 -7.34 -11.24
N PRO A 49 -4.45 -7.94 -11.94
CA PRO A 49 -3.20 -8.38 -11.34
C PRO A 49 -2.37 -7.20 -10.82
N LEU A 50 -1.69 -7.40 -9.70
CA LEU A 50 -0.76 -6.43 -9.15
C LEU A 50 0.47 -6.30 -10.04
N THR A 51 0.98 -5.08 -10.23
CA THR A 51 2.31 -4.85 -10.82
C THR A 51 3.06 -3.81 -10.00
N LYS A 52 4.39 -3.89 -9.98
CA LYS A 52 5.21 -2.94 -9.19
C LYS A 52 5.02 -1.50 -9.67
N VAL A 53 4.91 -1.30 -10.99
CA VAL A 53 4.69 0.02 -11.59
C VAL A 53 3.34 0.64 -11.23
N LYS A 54 2.26 -0.16 -11.18
CA LYS A 54 0.92 0.32 -10.77
C LYS A 54 0.86 0.63 -9.29
N ILE A 55 1.48 -0.20 -8.44
CA ILE A 55 1.60 0.05 -7.00
C ILE A 55 2.37 1.35 -6.76
N ALA A 56 3.48 1.57 -7.45
CA ALA A 56 4.29 2.79 -7.30
C ALA A 56 3.52 4.05 -7.72
N LEU A 57 2.81 4.00 -8.85
CA LEU A 57 1.93 5.10 -9.30
C LEU A 57 0.80 5.35 -8.29
N GLY A 58 0.14 4.28 -7.82
CA GLY A 58 -0.90 4.35 -6.79
C GLY A 58 -0.43 5.00 -5.50
N ARG A 59 0.76 4.60 -5.02
CA ARG A 59 1.39 5.17 -3.84
C ARG A 59 1.68 6.66 -4.04
N ARG A 60 2.23 7.06 -5.19
CA ARG A 60 2.44 8.48 -5.51
C ARG A 60 1.13 9.26 -5.45
N LEU A 61 0.09 8.78 -6.13
CA LEU A 61 -1.22 9.43 -6.15
C LEU A 61 -1.87 9.52 -4.76
N PHE A 62 -1.67 8.52 -3.90
CA PHE A 62 -2.21 8.50 -2.54
C PHE A 62 -1.66 9.64 -1.66
N TYR A 63 -0.38 9.97 -1.84
CA TYR A 63 0.29 11.01 -1.06
C TYR A 63 0.23 12.41 -1.70
N ASP A 64 -0.08 12.50 -3.00
CA ASP A 64 -0.04 13.76 -3.73
C ASP A 64 -1.32 14.60 -3.54
N SER A 65 -1.16 15.79 -2.94
CA SER A 65 -2.26 16.74 -2.76
C SER A 65 -2.72 17.39 -4.07
N PHE A 66 -1.98 17.20 -5.17
CA PHE A 66 -2.34 17.66 -6.52
C PHE A 66 -3.74 17.21 -6.96
N LEU A 67 -4.25 16.10 -6.40
CA LEU A 67 -5.57 15.57 -6.70
C LEU A 67 -6.71 16.37 -6.04
N SER A 68 -6.47 17.12 -4.96
CA SER A 68 -7.53 17.97 -4.38
C SER A 68 -7.74 19.22 -5.21
N LYS A 69 -8.90 19.84 -5.02
CA LYS A 69 -9.29 21.06 -5.72
C LYS A 69 -8.29 22.19 -5.58
N ASP A 70 -7.79 22.39 -4.37
CA ASP A 70 -6.88 23.49 -3.99
C ASP A 70 -5.42 23.07 -3.82
N GLY A 71 -5.09 21.79 -4.04
CA GLY A 71 -3.72 21.28 -3.90
C GLY A 71 -3.26 21.09 -2.46
N THR A 72 -4.15 21.09 -1.46
CA THR A 72 -3.78 21.05 -0.02
C THR A 72 -4.03 19.72 0.69
N VAL A 73 -4.87 18.83 0.13
CA VAL A 73 -5.28 17.57 0.79
C VAL A 73 -4.94 16.38 -0.11
N SER A 74 -4.33 15.35 0.47
CA SER A 74 -4.15 14.05 -0.18
C SER A 74 -4.87 12.96 0.62
N CYS A 75 -4.90 11.72 0.12
CA CYS A 75 -5.44 10.59 0.89
C CYS A 75 -4.65 10.44 2.20
N ALA A 76 -3.32 10.63 2.15
CA ALA A 76 -2.44 10.52 3.30
C ALA A 76 -2.64 11.63 4.37
N SER A 77 -3.26 12.76 4.03
CA SER A 77 -3.62 13.79 5.02
C SER A 77 -4.54 13.23 6.12
N CYS A 78 -5.45 12.33 5.75
CA CYS A 78 -6.41 11.68 6.65
C CYS A 78 -6.05 10.22 6.97
N HIS A 79 -5.23 9.58 6.14
CA HIS A 79 -4.85 8.18 6.28
C HIS A 79 -3.35 8.05 6.53
N GLN A 80 -2.94 8.31 7.78
CA GLN A 80 -1.53 8.38 8.17
C GLN A 80 -1.00 7.01 8.58
N GLN A 81 0.09 6.56 7.97
CA GLN A 81 0.64 5.22 8.17
C GLN A 81 0.92 4.90 9.66
N ALA A 82 1.52 5.84 10.40
CA ALA A 82 1.87 5.68 11.81
C ALA A 82 0.66 5.38 12.72
N SER A 83 -0.55 5.68 12.24
CA SER A 83 -1.83 5.48 12.93
C SER A 83 -2.67 4.41 12.23
N ALA A 84 -2.02 3.43 11.60
CA ALA A 84 -2.63 2.39 10.78
C ALA A 84 -3.55 2.93 9.66
N PHE A 85 -3.13 4.04 9.04
CA PHE A 85 -3.89 4.75 8.01
C PHE A 85 -5.22 5.35 8.52
N THR A 86 -5.24 5.84 9.76
CA THR A 86 -6.24 6.82 10.25
C THR A 86 -5.57 8.18 10.52
N GLN A 87 -6.34 9.16 10.98
CA GLN A 87 -5.85 10.47 11.40
C GLN A 87 -5.86 10.59 12.92
N HIS A 88 -4.69 10.41 13.54
CA HIS A 88 -4.59 10.42 14.99
C HIS A 88 -4.88 11.80 15.58
N GLY A 89 -5.60 11.85 16.71
CA GLY A 89 -5.91 13.09 17.42
C GLY A 89 -7.05 13.90 16.82
N HIS A 90 -7.63 13.47 15.70
CA HIS A 90 -8.74 14.14 15.05
C HIS A 90 -10.02 13.31 15.15
N ARG A 91 -11.05 13.89 15.77
CA ARG A 91 -12.38 13.27 15.87
C ARG A 91 -12.96 13.01 14.47
N LEU A 92 -12.97 14.06 13.65
CA LEU A 92 -13.32 14.05 12.24
C LEU A 92 -12.12 14.59 11.48
N SER A 93 -11.93 14.13 10.25
CA SER A 93 -10.83 14.56 9.41
C SER A 93 -11.02 15.98 8.90
N HIS A 94 -9.94 16.60 8.42
CA HIS A 94 -9.94 17.94 7.85
C HIS A 94 -9.70 17.85 6.35
N GLY A 95 -10.69 18.25 5.55
CA GLY A 95 -10.57 18.40 4.10
C GLY A 95 -10.17 19.80 3.67
N ILE A 96 -10.46 20.11 2.40
CA ILE A 96 -10.18 21.42 1.81
C ILE A 96 -10.83 22.56 2.60
N ASN A 97 -10.16 23.70 2.68
CA ASN A 97 -10.58 24.85 3.51
C ASN A 97 -10.79 24.50 5.00
N ASP A 98 -10.09 23.49 5.54
CA ASP A 98 -10.20 23.04 6.93
C ASP A 98 -11.61 22.54 7.32
N SER A 99 -12.41 22.13 6.34
CA SER A 99 -13.76 21.63 6.61
C SER A 99 -13.73 20.24 7.24
N LEU A 100 -14.55 20.03 8.26
CA LEU A 100 -14.67 18.72 8.90
C LEU A 100 -15.41 17.71 8.00
N THR A 101 -14.89 16.49 7.94
CA THR A 101 -15.56 15.36 7.30
C THR A 101 -16.77 14.89 8.13
N GLU A 102 -17.63 14.05 7.54
CA GLU A 102 -18.78 13.49 8.27
C GLU A 102 -18.38 12.37 9.25
N HIS A 103 -17.25 11.71 8.99
CA HIS A 103 -16.79 10.57 9.76
C HIS A 103 -15.33 10.65 10.17
N ASN A 104 -15.02 9.93 11.24
CA ASN A 104 -13.65 9.56 11.59
C ASN A 104 -13.04 8.68 10.48
N SER A 105 -11.79 8.93 10.12
CA SER A 105 -11.07 8.16 9.09
C SER A 105 -10.96 6.68 9.46
N MET A 106 -11.49 5.78 8.63
CA MET A 106 -11.29 4.33 8.83
C MET A 106 -9.85 3.92 8.47
N PRO A 107 -9.29 2.92 9.16
CA PRO A 107 -7.99 2.40 8.78
C PRO A 107 -8.06 1.64 7.45
N LEU A 108 -6.95 1.62 6.70
CA LEU A 108 -6.88 1.06 5.34
C LEU A 108 -6.15 -0.30 5.25
N MET A 109 -5.96 -1.02 6.37
CA MET A 109 -5.36 -2.35 6.31
C MET A 109 -6.33 -3.39 5.74
N ASN A 110 -5.77 -4.40 5.07
CA ASN A 110 -6.44 -5.65 4.70
C ASN A 110 -7.67 -5.48 3.79
N LEU A 111 -7.68 -4.46 2.94
CA LEU A 111 -8.83 -4.14 2.08
C LEU A 111 -9.12 -5.21 1.01
N ALA A 112 -8.15 -6.05 0.66
CA ALA A 112 -8.33 -7.17 -0.26
C ALA A 112 -9.39 -8.19 0.19
N TRP A 113 -9.71 -8.24 1.49
CA TRP A 113 -10.70 -9.15 2.08
C TRP A 113 -12.04 -8.48 2.39
N HIS A 114 -12.21 -7.21 2.02
CA HIS A 114 -13.45 -6.47 2.26
C HIS A 114 -14.34 -6.46 1.01
N ASN A 115 -15.66 -6.49 1.21
CA ASN A 115 -16.67 -6.36 0.15
C ASN A 115 -17.60 -5.14 0.35
N LYS A 116 -17.30 -4.32 1.35
CA LYS A 116 -18.03 -3.09 1.71
C LYS A 116 -17.03 -2.08 2.26
N PHE A 117 -17.06 -0.87 1.72
CA PHE A 117 -16.14 0.21 2.03
C PHE A 117 -16.89 1.42 2.59
N GLY A 118 -16.20 2.25 3.38
CA GLY A 118 -16.80 3.32 4.16
C GLY A 118 -17.54 2.83 5.41
N TRP A 119 -17.96 3.78 6.25
CA TRP A 119 -18.72 3.48 7.48
C TRP A 119 -20.14 3.01 7.20
N ASP A 120 -20.79 3.51 6.14
CA ASP A 120 -22.11 3.06 5.73
C ASP A 120 -22.09 1.75 4.90
N GLY A 121 -20.91 1.32 4.42
CA GLY A 121 -20.74 0.12 3.63
C GLY A 121 -21.39 0.17 2.24
N GLY A 122 -21.66 1.36 1.71
CA GLY A 122 -22.38 1.58 0.45
C GLY A 122 -21.60 1.26 -0.82
N ILE A 123 -20.27 1.24 -0.75
CA ILE A 123 -19.41 0.93 -1.89
C ILE A 123 -18.95 -0.52 -1.79
N HIS A 124 -19.14 -1.29 -2.86
CA HIS A 124 -18.87 -2.74 -2.89
C HIS A 124 -17.62 -3.14 -3.69
N ALA A 125 -16.97 -2.19 -4.35
CA ALA A 125 -15.75 -2.41 -5.10
C ALA A 125 -14.68 -1.42 -4.66
N LEU A 126 -13.49 -1.92 -4.28
CA LEU A 126 -12.40 -1.08 -3.78
C LEU A 126 -11.97 -0.03 -4.81
N ASP A 127 -11.91 -0.41 -6.09
CA ASP A 127 -11.52 0.49 -7.18
C ASP A 127 -12.45 1.71 -7.27
N LEU A 128 -13.72 1.59 -6.88
CA LEU A 128 -14.67 2.70 -6.90
C LEU A 128 -14.65 3.54 -5.61
N PHE A 129 -14.01 3.05 -4.55
CA PHE A 129 -13.99 3.74 -3.26
C PHE A 129 -13.37 5.15 -3.35
N PRO A 130 -12.23 5.38 -4.02
CA PRO A 130 -11.61 6.71 -4.10
C PRO A 130 -12.47 7.79 -4.76
N VAL A 131 -13.49 7.43 -5.54
CA VAL A 131 -14.43 8.39 -6.16
C VAL A 131 -15.14 9.24 -5.10
N SER A 132 -15.45 8.65 -3.93
CA SER A 132 -16.11 9.36 -2.83
C SER A 132 -15.22 10.46 -2.23
N PRO A 133 -14.04 10.17 -1.64
CA PRO A 133 -13.19 11.19 -1.03
C PRO A 133 -12.64 12.22 -2.05
N LEU A 134 -12.37 11.80 -3.29
CA LEU A 134 -11.91 12.72 -4.35
C LEU A 134 -12.93 13.85 -4.61
N GLN A 135 -14.21 13.50 -4.59
CA GLN A 135 -15.28 14.42 -4.97
C GLN A 135 -16.05 15.05 -3.81
N HIS A 136 -15.92 14.50 -2.60
CA HIS A 136 -16.67 15.01 -1.46
C HIS A 136 -16.23 16.44 -1.13
N PRO A 137 -17.16 17.41 -1.04
CA PRO A 137 -16.84 18.84 -0.91
C PRO A 137 -16.14 19.19 0.40
N HIS A 138 -16.26 18.33 1.43
CA HIS A 138 -15.57 18.47 2.71
C HIS A 138 -14.32 17.59 2.85
N GLU A 139 -13.90 16.92 1.77
CA GLU A 139 -12.68 16.10 1.71
C GLU A 139 -11.72 16.71 0.68
N MET A 140 -11.60 16.15 -0.52
CA MET A 140 -10.71 16.68 -1.57
C MET A 140 -11.43 17.66 -2.51
N GLY A 141 -12.77 17.59 -2.56
CA GLY A 141 -13.67 18.56 -3.20
C GLY A 141 -13.46 18.80 -4.68
N GLU A 142 -12.84 17.87 -5.41
CA GLU A 142 -12.52 17.99 -6.83
C GLU A 142 -13.56 17.27 -7.71
N ASN A 143 -13.64 17.58 -8.99
CA ASN A 143 -14.39 16.75 -9.95
C ASN A 143 -13.46 15.71 -10.60
N LEU A 144 -13.92 14.46 -10.75
CA LEU A 144 -13.10 13.41 -11.38
C LEU A 144 -12.60 13.80 -12.78
N VAL A 145 -13.41 14.52 -13.58
CA VAL A 145 -12.99 15.02 -14.90
C VAL A 145 -11.82 16.00 -14.76
N THR A 146 -11.90 16.92 -13.81
CA THR A 146 -10.85 17.90 -13.55
C THR A 146 -9.57 17.24 -13.01
N VAL A 147 -9.68 16.18 -12.20
CA VAL A 147 -8.52 15.37 -11.80
C VAL A 147 -7.83 14.77 -13.03
N LEU A 148 -8.59 14.20 -13.97
CA LEU A 148 -8.03 13.61 -15.18
C LEU A 148 -7.36 14.67 -16.06
N ASP A 149 -7.96 15.84 -16.23
CA ASP A 149 -7.37 16.96 -16.97
C ASP A 149 -6.05 17.41 -16.34
N LYS A 150 -6.01 17.54 -15.01
CA LYS A 150 -4.79 17.87 -14.23
C LYS A 150 -3.69 16.83 -14.47
N LEU A 151 -4.01 15.54 -14.37
CA LEU A 151 -3.06 14.45 -14.56
C LEU A 151 -2.57 14.36 -16.01
N HIS A 152 -3.46 14.53 -16.98
CA HIS A 152 -3.12 14.51 -18.41
C HIS A 152 -2.23 15.69 -18.82
N ALA A 153 -2.48 16.89 -18.26
CA ALA A 153 -1.65 18.07 -18.50
C ALA A 153 -0.25 17.96 -17.85
N ASN A 154 -0.09 17.11 -16.83
CA ASN A 154 1.17 16.89 -16.16
C ASN A 154 2.00 15.81 -16.88
N LYS A 155 3.07 16.23 -17.56
CA LYS A 155 3.98 15.34 -18.30
C LYS A 155 4.53 14.19 -17.44
N SER A 156 4.86 14.43 -16.18
CA SER A 156 5.38 13.40 -15.27
C SER A 156 4.34 12.32 -14.99
N TYR A 157 3.09 12.72 -14.76
CA TYR A 157 2.00 11.77 -14.57
C TYR A 157 1.69 11.01 -15.85
N ARG A 158 1.58 11.69 -16.99
CA ARG A 158 1.32 11.03 -18.27
C ARG A 158 2.33 9.92 -18.58
N LEU A 159 3.62 10.18 -18.35
CA LEU A 159 4.66 9.16 -18.49
C LEU A 159 4.49 7.99 -17.52
N GLN A 160 4.10 8.23 -16.27
CA GLN A 160 3.85 7.16 -15.30
C GLN A 160 2.59 6.35 -15.61
N PHE A 161 1.54 6.98 -16.16
CA PHE A 161 0.36 6.26 -16.64
C PHE A 161 0.68 5.43 -17.88
N LEU A 162 1.47 5.98 -18.81
CA LEU A 162 2.00 5.23 -19.95
C LEU A 162 2.80 4.03 -19.50
N ASP A 163 3.68 4.20 -18.52
CA ASP A 163 4.50 3.13 -17.93
C ASP A 163 3.64 2.04 -17.26
N ALA A 164 2.63 2.43 -16.48
CA ALA A 164 1.80 1.51 -15.71
C ALA A 164 0.70 0.81 -16.52
N PHE A 165 0.22 1.42 -17.60
CA PHE A 165 -0.96 0.98 -18.35
C PHE A 165 -0.76 0.84 -19.86
N ALA A 166 0.46 1.12 -20.37
CA ALA A 166 0.77 1.13 -21.80
C ALA A 166 -0.19 2.03 -22.62
N ASN A 167 -0.66 3.13 -22.02
CA ASN A 167 -1.57 4.08 -22.63
C ASN A 167 -1.16 5.52 -22.27
N ASP A 168 -1.04 6.39 -23.28
CA ASP A 168 -0.66 7.80 -23.11
C ASP A 168 -1.85 8.67 -22.65
N GLU A 169 -3.09 8.18 -22.78
CA GLU A 169 -4.28 8.84 -22.23
C GLU A 169 -4.53 8.38 -20.79
N VAL A 170 -4.66 9.35 -19.87
CA VAL A 170 -5.01 9.12 -18.47
C VAL A 170 -6.52 8.94 -18.32
N ARG A 171 -6.97 7.73 -17.99
CA ARG A 171 -8.38 7.40 -17.83
C ARG A 171 -8.80 7.20 -16.37
N SER A 172 -10.10 7.35 -16.09
CA SER A 172 -10.67 7.16 -14.76
C SER A 172 -10.42 5.75 -14.21
N ASP A 173 -10.61 4.70 -15.00
CA ASP A 173 -10.38 3.31 -14.58
C ASP A 173 -8.91 3.04 -14.22
N GLN A 174 -7.97 3.68 -14.91
CA GLN A 174 -6.53 3.58 -14.62
C GLN A 174 -6.17 4.30 -13.33
N LEU A 175 -6.67 5.53 -13.13
CA LEU A 175 -6.46 6.29 -11.89
C LEU A 175 -6.98 5.51 -10.67
N LEU A 176 -8.21 5.03 -10.76
CA LEU A 176 -8.87 4.26 -9.72
C LEU A 176 -8.16 2.92 -9.46
N GLN A 177 -7.73 2.21 -10.51
CA GLN A 177 -6.96 0.98 -10.37
C GLN A 177 -5.57 1.23 -9.76
N ALA A 178 -4.88 2.32 -10.12
CA ALA A 178 -3.58 2.62 -9.54
C ALA A 178 -3.70 2.83 -8.02
N LEU A 179 -4.66 3.65 -7.57
CA LEU A 179 -4.94 3.86 -6.15
C LEU A 179 -5.28 2.55 -5.43
N SER A 180 -6.13 1.71 -6.01
CA SER A 180 -6.48 0.43 -5.39
C SER A 180 -5.31 -0.55 -5.34
N GLN A 181 -4.44 -0.58 -6.35
CA GLN A 181 -3.23 -1.41 -6.34
C GLN A 181 -2.36 -1.11 -5.13
N PHE A 182 -2.14 0.17 -4.81
CA PHE A 182 -1.41 0.55 -3.60
C PHE A 182 -2.17 0.16 -2.33
N MET A 183 -3.47 0.49 -2.24
CA MET A 183 -4.29 0.13 -1.07
C MET A 183 -4.36 -1.37 -0.81
N LEU A 184 -4.30 -2.21 -1.84
CA LEU A 184 -4.27 -3.68 -1.72
C LEU A 184 -2.96 -4.19 -1.12
N THR A 185 -1.86 -3.43 -1.20
CA THR A 185 -0.59 -3.80 -0.57
C THR A 185 -0.56 -3.57 0.93
N LEU A 186 -1.51 -2.78 1.47
CA LEU A 186 -1.60 -2.43 2.89
C LEU A 186 -2.08 -3.63 3.72
N ILE A 187 -1.24 -4.64 3.87
CA ILE A 187 -1.54 -5.89 4.58
C ILE A 187 -0.92 -5.83 5.98
N SER A 188 -1.77 -5.91 7.00
CA SER A 188 -1.37 -6.04 8.40
C SER A 188 -1.65 -7.45 8.87
N ALA A 189 -0.58 -8.23 9.03
CA ALA A 189 -0.63 -9.66 9.30
C ALA A 189 0.57 -10.19 10.09
N ASN A 190 1.36 -9.31 10.71
CA ASN A 190 2.54 -9.70 11.50
C ASN A 190 2.56 -9.17 12.94
N SER A 191 1.38 -8.87 13.49
CA SER A 191 1.21 -8.53 14.91
C SER A 191 1.68 -9.65 15.84
N ARG A 192 1.83 -9.35 17.14
CA ARG A 192 2.12 -10.39 18.15
C ARG A 192 1.07 -11.50 18.14
N TYR A 193 -0.20 -11.14 17.95
CA TYR A 193 -1.28 -12.11 17.84
C TYR A 193 -1.17 -12.98 16.57
N ASP A 194 -0.76 -12.40 15.45
CA ASP A 194 -0.53 -13.18 14.22
C ASP A 194 0.60 -14.21 14.41
N LYS A 195 1.68 -13.82 15.08
CA LYS A 195 2.78 -14.74 15.43
C LYS A 195 2.33 -15.84 16.38
N PHE A 196 1.41 -15.54 17.30
CA PHE A 196 0.76 -16.53 18.15
C PHE A 196 -0.07 -17.53 17.32
N LEU A 197 -0.91 -17.05 16.39
CA LEU A 197 -1.71 -17.91 15.51
C LEU A 197 -0.86 -18.83 14.63
N ARG A 198 0.29 -18.34 14.17
CA ARG A 198 1.26 -19.12 13.38
C ARG A 198 2.23 -19.97 14.21
N GLN A 199 2.14 -19.93 15.54
CA GLN A 199 3.05 -20.63 16.47
C GLN A 199 4.52 -20.18 16.37
N GLU A 200 4.79 -19.01 15.80
CA GLU A 200 6.12 -18.40 15.69
C GLU A 200 6.56 -17.73 17.01
N ASN A 201 5.58 -17.25 17.78
CA ASN A 201 5.77 -16.78 19.14
C ASN A 201 4.55 -17.19 19.99
N PRO A 202 4.56 -18.39 20.59
CA PRO A 202 3.38 -18.96 21.23
C PRO A 202 3.00 -18.28 22.56
N ASN A 203 3.80 -17.32 23.04
CA ASN A 203 3.66 -16.78 24.38
C ASN A 203 2.95 -15.42 24.38
N LEU A 204 1.63 -15.45 24.44
CA LEU A 204 0.87 -14.37 25.07
C LEU A 204 1.06 -14.45 26.57
N THR A 205 1.10 -13.31 27.27
CA THR A 205 1.03 -13.30 28.73
C THR A 205 -0.31 -13.88 29.20
N GLU A 206 -0.37 -14.34 30.45
CA GLU A 206 -1.61 -14.88 31.02
C GLU A 206 -2.78 -13.87 30.90
N ALA A 207 -2.52 -12.59 31.14
CA ALA A 207 -3.54 -11.55 31.07
C ALA A 207 -4.00 -11.25 29.62
N GLU A 208 -3.08 -11.26 28.64
CA GLU A 208 -3.42 -11.16 27.22
C GLU A 208 -4.23 -12.37 26.74
N ASN A 209 -3.87 -13.58 27.19
CA ASN A 209 -4.59 -14.80 26.83
C ASN A 209 -6.00 -14.85 27.47
N GLN A 210 -6.14 -14.44 28.73
CA GLN A 210 -7.45 -14.22 29.36
C GLN A 210 -8.27 -13.18 28.59
N GLY A 211 -7.61 -12.10 28.13
CA GLY A 211 -8.20 -11.07 27.27
C GLY A 211 -8.74 -11.63 25.96
N ARG A 212 -7.96 -12.48 25.29
CA ARG A 212 -8.34 -13.17 24.05
C ARG A 212 -9.59 -14.04 24.26
N LEU A 213 -9.62 -14.84 25.32
CA LEU A 213 -10.77 -15.71 25.64
C LEU A 213 -12.03 -14.89 25.94
N LEU A 214 -11.90 -13.79 26.69
CA LEU A 214 -13.00 -12.85 26.95
C LEU A 214 -13.49 -12.19 25.66
N PHE A 215 -12.57 -11.79 24.79
CA PHE A 215 -12.89 -11.22 23.48
C PHE A 215 -13.65 -12.22 22.59
N GLU A 216 -13.16 -13.47 22.49
CA GLU A 216 -13.82 -14.55 21.76
C GLU A 216 -15.24 -14.80 22.28
N GLN A 217 -15.42 -14.77 23.60
CA GLN A 217 -16.72 -14.98 24.22
C GLN A 217 -17.70 -13.81 24.00
N LYS A 218 -17.22 -12.56 24.06
CA LYS A 218 -18.08 -11.38 24.20
C LYS A 218 -18.14 -10.47 22.98
N CYS A 219 -17.13 -10.51 22.11
CA CYS A 219 -16.96 -9.55 21.01
C CYS A 219 -16.96 -10.22 19.63
N ALA A 220 -16.55 -11.49 19.55
CA ALA A 220 -16.34 -12.19 18.28
C ALA A 220 -17.63 -12.55 17.52
N SER A 221 -18.81 -12.29 18.06
CA SER A 221 -20.09 -12.40 17.32
C SER A 221 -20.23 -11.34 16.21
N CYS A 222 -19.51 -10.23 16.34
CA CYS A 222 -19.40 -9.18 15.31
C CYS A 222 -17.95 -9.07 14.80
N HIS A 223 -16.97 -9.13 15.71
CA HIS A 223 -15.55 -9.01 15.37
C HIS A 223 -14.91 -10.40 15.22
N SER A 224 -15.34 -11.14 14.21
CA SER A 224 -15.05 -12.56 14.05
C SER A 224 -13.82 -12.86 13.18
N GLY A 225 -13.34 -14.10 13.28
CA GLY A 225 -12.30 -14.65 12.43
C GLY A 225 -10.94 -13.96 12.54
N VAL A 226 -10.04 -14.29 11.62
CA VAL A 226 -8.66 -13.76 11.62
C VAL A 226 -8.60 -12.26 11.29
N LEU A 227 -9.61 -11.71 10.61
CA LEU A 227 -9.71 -10.29 10.28
C LEU A 227 -10.40 -9.45 11.36
N LEU A 228 -10.94 -10.09 12.40
CA LEU A 228 -11.63 -9.43 13.52
C LEU A 228 -12.79 -8.51 13.08
N THR A 229 -13.52 -8.96 12.07
CA THR A 229 -14.73 -8.33 11.54
C THR A 229 -15.53 -9.34 10.72
N ASP A 230 -16.86 -9.25 10.79
CA ASP A 230 -17.79 -9.94 9.90
C ASP A 230 -18.30 -9.07 8.74
N LEU A 231 -17.86 -7.80 8.66
CA LEU A 231 -18.26 -6.79 7.66
C LEU A 231 -19.79 -6.55 7.57
N SER A 232 -20.53 -6.97 8.58
CA SER A 232 -21.97 -6.69 8.70
C SER A 232 -22.21 -5.21 9.00
N LEU A 233 -23.42 -4.74 8.71
CA LEU A 233 -23.84 -3.37 9.03
C LEU A 233 -24.81 -3.43 10.20
N ARG A 234 -24.46 -2.79 11.31
CA ARG A 234 -25.16 -2.94 12.60
C ARG A 234 -25.31 -1.61 13.29
N ASN A 235 -26.38 -1.47 14.07
CA ASN A 235 -26.55 -0.36 14.98
C ASN A 235 -25.99 -0.76 16.35
N ASN A 236 -24.86 -0.16 16.73
CA ASN A 236 -24.17 -0.45 17.98
C ASN A 236 -24.74 0.32 19.19
N GLY A 237 -25.89 0.99 19.03
CA GLY A 237 -26.58 1.70 20.10
C GLY A 237 -25.90 2.99 20.54
N LEU A 238 -25.09 3.63 19.70
CA LEU A 238 -24.56 4.96 20.02
C LEU A 238 -25.70 5.96 20.22
N LYS A 239 -25.54 6.84 21.22
CA LYS A 239 -26.45 7.98 21.39
C LYS A 239 -26.40 8.86 20.14
N ILE A 240 -27.56 9.18 19.58
CA ILE A 240 -27.65 10.11 18.44
C ILE A 240 -27.28 11.51 18.94
N ILE A 241 -26.44 12.19 18.16
CA ILE A 241 -25.99 13.56 18.41
C ILE A 241 -26.20 14.38 17.13
N ASP A 242 -26.16 15.71 17.25
CA ASP A 242 -26.15 16.60 16.09
C ASP A 242 -24.70 16.81 15.58
N PRO A 243 -24.49 16.87 14.24
CA PRO A 243 -25.48 16.60 13.20
C PRO A 243 -25.85 15.10 13.14
N VAL A 244 -27.13 14.81 12.86
CA VAL A 244 -27.64 13.44 12.82
C VAL A 244 -27.11 12.69 11.61
N ASP A 245 -26.35 11.64 11.85
CA ASP A 245 -25.96 10.67 10.83
C ASP A 245 -26.87 9.42 10.90
N ILE A 246 -27.62 9.18 9.83
CA ILE A 246 -28.52 8.01 9.72
C ILE A 246 -27.82 6.77 9.15
N GLY A 247 -26.51 6.82 8.87
CA GLY A 247 -25.70 5.69 8.42
C GLY A 247 -26.19 5.10 7.10
N LEU A 248 -26.25 3.77 7.01
CA LEU A 248 -26.69 3.02 5.82
C LEU A 248 -28.01 3.52 5.21
N ALA A 249 -28.94 4.03 6.03
CA ALA A 249 -30.21 4.55 5.54
C ALA A 249 -30.08 5.75 4.59
N LYS A 250 -28.95 6.49 4.61
CA LYS A 250 -28.64 7.52 3.60
C LYS A 250 -28.65 6.95 2.18
N ILE A 251 -28.27 5.68 2.04
CA ILE A 251 -28.10 5.00 0.75
C ILE A 251 -29.32 4.13 0.44
N THR A 252 -29.80 3.36 1.41
CA THR A 252 -30.92 2.41 1.18
C THR A 252 -32.28 3.08 1.20
N LEU A 253 -32.38 4.27 1.79
CA LEU A 253 -33.63 5.00 2.03
C LEU A 253 -34.66 4.23 2.88
N LYS A 254 -34.21 3.23 3.65
CA LYS A 254 -35.06 2.41 4.51
C LYS A 254 -34.92 2.80 5.98
N ASP A 255 -36.03 3.05 6.65
CA ASP A 255 -36.03 3.36 8.08
C ASP A 255 -35.47 2.22 8.94
N THR A 256 -35.60 0.98 8.49
CA THR A 256 -35.05 -0.21 9.17
C THR A 256 -33.52 -0.28 9.13
N ASP A 257 -32.86 0.57 8.34
CA ASP A 257 -31.40 0.65 8.21
C ASP A 257 -30.78 1.85 8.93
N ARG A 258 -31.60 2.67 9.61
CA ARG A 258 -31.10 3.85 10.31
C ARG A 258 -30.08 3.48 11.37
N TYR A 259 -28.99 4.24 11.40
CA TYR A 259 -27.89 4.14 12.36
C TYR A 259 -27.09 2.84 12.26
N LYS A 260 -27.23 2.10 11.15
CA LYS A 260 -26.36 0.95 10.88
C LYS A 260 -25.06 1.41 10.24
N PHE A 261 -23.96 0.94 10.80
CA PHE A 261 -22.61 1.16 10.31
C PHE A 261 -21.85 -0.16 10.21
N LYS A 262 -20.85 -0.20 9.35
CA LYS A 262 -19.99 -1.35 9.13
C LYS A 262 -19.20 -1.67 10.39
N VAL A 263 -19.23 -2.93 10.80
CA VAL A 263 -18.37 -3.45 11.85
C VAL A 263 -16.91 -3.36 11.38
N PRO A 264 -16.05 -2.52 11.99
CA PRO A 264 -14.67 -2.38 11.56
C PRO A 264 -13.83 -3.60 11.98
N SER A 265 -12.71 -3.83 11.29
CA SER A 265 -11.66 -4.72 11.81
C SER A 265 -11.03 -4.10 13.05
N LEU A 266 -10.73 -4.94 14.05
CA LEU A 266 -10.01 -4.51 15.26
C LEU A 266 -8.49 -4.70 15.17
N ARG A 267 -7.95 -5.12 14.01
CA ARG A 267 -6.51 -5.09 13.78
C ARG A 267 -6.00 -3.65 13.94
N ASN A 268 -4.89 -3.47 14.65
CA ASN A 268 -4.33 -2.17 15.00
C ASN A 268 -5.23 -1.24 15.83
N ALA A 269 -6.33 -1.71 16.45
CA ALA A 269 -7.26 -0.85 17.19
C ALA A 269 -6.61 -0.03 18.33
N ALA A 270 -5.47 -0.49 18.87
CA ALA A 270 -4.75 0.23 19.92
C ALA A 270 -4.11 1.55 19.43
N VAL A 271 -3.93 1.74 18.11
CA VAL A 271 -3.24 2.91 17.53
C VAL A 271 -4.13 3.76 16.61
N THR A 272 -5.44 3.44 16.53
CA THR A 272 -6.39 4.12 15.63
C THR A 272 -7.35 5.05 16.36
N ALA A 273 -7.00 5.53 17.56
CA ALA A 273 -7.84 6.49 18.27
C ALA A 273 -7.93 7.83 17.50
N PRO A 274 -9.08 8.53 17.54
CA PRO A 274 -10.30 8.20 18.30
C PRO A 274 -11.22 7.18 17.60
N TYR A 275 -12.26 6.72 18.29
CA TYR A 275 -13.09 5.57 17.91
C TYR A 275 -14.54 5.93 17.58
N MET A 276 -15.20 5.00 16.88
CA MET A 276 -16.55 5.10 16.28
C MET A 276 -16.59 5.91 14.99
N HIS A 277 -17.70 5.80 14.24
CA HIS A 277 -17.90 6.54 12.99
C HIS A 277 -17.77 8.05 13.16
N ASP A 278 -18.05 8.57 14.35
CA ASP A 278 -17.98 10.00 14.64
C ASP A 278 -16.83 10.36 15.58
N GLY A 279 -15.90 9.44 15.86
CA GLY A 279 -14.68 9.70 16.65
C GLY A 279 -14.91 10.14 18.10
N ARG A 280 -16.08 9.89 18.69
CA ARG A 280 -16.45 10.47 20.01
C ARG A 280 -15.68 9.91 21.20
N PHE A 281 -14.99 8.79 21.06
CA PHE A 281 -14.26 8.13 22.13
C PHE A 281 -12.75 8.18 21.89
N ASN A 282 -11.99 8.63 22.87
CA ASN A 282 -10.54 8.77 22.77
C ASN A 282 -9.78 7.51 23.23
N THR A 283 -10.45 6.59 23.93
CA THR A 283 -9.82 5.41 24.53
C THR A 283 -10.64 4.14 24.31
N LEU A 284 -9.98 2.99 24.27
CA LEU A 284 -10.65 1.69 24.23
C LEU A 284 -11.50 1.45 25.49
N GLU A 285 -11.13 2.01 26.65
CA GLU A 285 -11.95 1.93 27.87
C GLU A 285 -13.31 2.61 27.66
N GLN A 286 -13.35 3.79 27.04
CA GLN A 286 -14.62 4.47 26.70
C GLN A 286 -15.47 3.67 25.69
N VAL A 287 -14.82 2.97 24.74
CA VAL A 287 -15.51 2.04 23.84
C VAL A 287 -16.15 0.89 24.61
N LEU A 288 -15.42 0.30 25.56
CA LEU A 288 -15.93 -0.81 26.38
C LEU A 288 -16.97 -0.33 27.42
N ASP A 289 -16.88 0.90 27.91
CA ASP A 289 -17.92 1.55 28.72
C ASP A 289 -19.22 1.71 27.93
N HIS A 290 -19.12 2.09 26.65
CA HIS A 290 -20.27 2.19 25.75
C HIS A 290 -21.00 0.86 25.64
N TYR A 291 -20.29 -0.19 25.25
CA TYR A 291 -20.88 -1.52 25.14
C TYR A 291 -21.36 -2.10 26.47
N GLY A 292 -20.71 -1.74 27.58
CA GLY A 292 -21.08 -2.19 28.91
C GLY A 292 -22.39 -1.60 29.43
N ASN A 293 -22.55 -0.28 29.34
CA ASN A 293 -23.59 0.41 30.10
C ASN A 293 -24.33 1.52 29.35
N ASN A 294 -23.87 1.95 28.16
CA ASN A 294 -24.39 3.15 27.49
C ASN A 294 -25.06 2.87 26.12
N ILE A 295 -25.70 1.71 25.97
CA ILE A 295 -26.46 1.35 24.78
C ILE A 295 -27.78 2.14 24.70
N ALA A 296 -27.84 3.09 23.78
CA ALA A 296 -29.06 3.80 23.41
C ALA A 296 -30.04 2.86 22.69
N GLN A 297 -31.30 2.91 23.11
CA GLN A 297 -32.36 2.12 22.51
C GLN A 297 -32.88 2.80 21.24
N SER A 298 -33.13 2.01 20.20
CA SER A 298 -33.84 2.44 18.99
C SER A 298 -34.54 1.25 18.34
N PRO A 299 -35.51 1.49 17.44
CA PRO A 299 -36.16 0.41 16.69
C PRO A 299 -35.20 -0.42 15.82
N THR A 300 -34.01 0.09 15.52
CA THR A 300 -33.01 -0.55 14.66
C THR A 300 -31.81 -1.11 15.43
N LEU A 301 -31.81 -1.03 16.77
CA LEU A 301 -30.73 -1.53 17.61
C LEU A 301 -30.45 -3.01 17.32
N ASP A 302 -29.18 -3.39 17.22
CA ASP A 302 -28.80 -4.78 16.99
C ASP A 302 -29.39 -5.70 18.08
N PRO A 303 -30.09 -6.80 17.71
CA PRO A 303 -30.68 -7.73 18.68
C PRO A 303 -29.70 -8.31 19.70
N LEU A 304 -28.41 -8.41 19.37
CA LEU A 304 -27.38 -8.88 20.30
C LEU A 304 -27.13 -7.90 21.45
N LEU A 305 -27.49 -6.62 21.30
CA LEU A 305 -27.33 -5.57 22.31
C LEU A 305 -28.63 -5.25 23.06
N SER A 306 -29.77 -5.78 22.61
CA SER A 306 -31.10 -5.53 23.18
C SER A 306 -31.67 -6.70 23.98
N ALA A 307 -30.90 -7.77 24.19
CA ALA A 307 -31.33 -8.98 24.87
C ALA A 307 -31.92 -8.67 26.27
N PRO A 308 -33.11 -9.21 26.63
CA PRO A 308 -33.78 -8.88 27.89
C PRO A 308 -32.98 -9.21 29.15
N SER A 309 -32.11 -10.21 29.08
CA SER A 309 -31.27 -10.68 30.18
C SER A 309 -30.02 -9.82 30.41
N ASN A 310 -29.60 -9.02 29.41
CA ASN A 310 -28.46 -8.10 29.49
C ASN A 310 -28.58 -7.04 28.38
N ARG A 311 -28.83 -5.79 28.76
CA ARG A 311 -28.69 -4.65 27.82
C ARG A 311 -27.20 -4.35 27.64
N GLY A 312 -26.70 -4.49 26.42
CA GLY A 312 -25.27 -4.38 26.13
C GLY A 312 -24.48 -5.65 26.46
N ILE A 313 -23.16 -5.47 26.64
CA ILE A 313 -22.19 -6.54 26.87
C ILE A 313 -21.64 -6.37 28.30
N PRO A 314 -22.06 -7.18 29.28
CA PRO A 314 -21.61 -7.03 30.66
C PRO A 314 -20.09 -7.17 30.78
N LEU A 315 -19.45 -6.15 31.34
CA LEU A 315 -17.99 -6.07 31.46
C LEU A 315 -17.60 -5.48 32.82
N THR A 316 -16.93 -6.28 33.64
CA THR A 316 -16.24 -5.79 34.84
C THR A 316 -15.00 -4.99 34.46
N LYS A 317 -14.52 -4.13 35.36
CA LYS A 317 -13.26 -3.38 35.16
C LYS A 317 -12.09 -4.32 34.84
N GLY A 318 -12.02 -5.48 35.51
CA GLY A 318 -10.98 -6.48 35.28
C GLY A 318 -11.05 -7.15 33.90
N GLU A 319 -12.25 -7.38 33.38
CA GLU A 319 -12.42 -7.92 32.02
C GLU A 319 -12.04 -6.88 30.95
N LYS A 320 -12.43 -5.61 31.13
CA LYS A 320 -12.07 -4.55 30.18
C LYS A 320 -10.56 -4.42 29.99
N GLN A 321 -9.83 -4.39 31.10
CA GLN A 321 -8.37 -4.27 31.08
C GLN A 321 -7.70 -5.46 30.36
N ARG A 322 -8.21 -6.68 30.56
CA ARG A 322 -7.73 -7.88 29.86
C ARG A 322 -8.02 -7.82 28.36
N ILE A 323 -9.24 -7.44 27.98
CA ILE A 323 -9.61 -7.25 26.57
C ILE A 323 -8.70 -6.19 25.93
N ILE A 324 -8.45 -5.06 26.58
CA ILE A 324 -7.55 -4.01 26.09
C ILE A 324 -6.14 -4.56 25.88
N GLN A 325 -5.59 -5.31 26.85
CA GLN A 325 -4.28 -5.96 26.70
C GLN A 325 -4.24 -6.89 25.49
N PHE A 326 -5.30 -7.67 25.25
CA PHE A 326 -5.41 -8.46 24.03
C PHE A 326 -5.45 -7.58 22.77
N LEU A 327 -6.23 -6.49 22.74
CA LEU A 327 -6.29 -5.59 21.59
C LEU A 327 -4.92 -4.97 21.26
N HIS A 328 -4.07 -4.71 22.26
CA HIS A 328 -2.69 -4.27 22.02
C HIS A 328 -1.85 -5.30 21.26
N THR A 329 -2.10 -6.60 21.45
CA THR A 329 -1.40 -7.67 20.72
C THR A 329 -1.72 -7.70 19.22
N LEU A 330 -2.78 -7.00 18.79
CA LEU A 330 -3.22 -6.87 17.41
C LEU A 330 -2.50 -5.75 16.63
N THR A 331 -1.61 -5.01 17.31
CA THR A 331 -0.80 -3.96 16.69
C THR A 331 0.34 -4.60 15.91
N ASP A 332 0.48 -4.21 14.65
CA ASP A 332 1.52 -4.68 13.74
C ASP A 332 2.53 -3.56 13.49
N ASP A 333 3.59 -3.50 14.30
CA ASP A 333 4.60 -2.44 14.20
C ASP A 333 5.28 -2.41 12.83
N GLN A 334 5.41 -3.57 12.16
CA GLN A 334 5.98 -3.61 10.81
C GLN A 334 5.07 -2.93 9.80
N PHE A 335 3.74 -3.06 9.94
CA PHE A 335 2.79 -2.33 9.10
C PHE A 335 2.90 -0.81 9.29
N LEU A 336 3.03 -0.37 10.56
CA LEU A 336 3.12 1.05 10.94
C LEU A 336 4.40 1.74 10.46
N THR A 337 5.48 0.98 10.22
CA THR A 337 6.79 1.53 9.83
C THR A 337 7.34 0.96 8.52
N ASN A 338 6.50 0.34 7.69
CA ASN A 338 6.95 -0.20 6.40
C ASN A 338 7.24 0.92 5.39
N ASP A 339 8.50 1.06 4.99
CA ASP A 339 8.93 2.04 3.98
C ASP A 339 8.27 1.87 2.61
N GLN A 340 7.72 0.68 2.31
CA GLN A 340 6.94 0.44 1.10
C GLN A 340 5.59 1.16 1.12
N PHE A 341 5.08 1.51 2.29
CA PHE A 341 3.81 2.22 2.44
C PHE A 341 3.97 3.72 2.69
N ALA A 342 5.14 4.18 3.11
CA ALA A 342 5.40 5.58 3.48
C ALA A 342 5.20 6.56 2.32
N GLU A 343 5.27 7.86 2.58
CA GLU A 343 5.30 8.85 1.50
C GLU A 343 6.48 8.58 0.55
N PRO A 344 6.28 8.53 -0.78
CA PRO A 344 7.40 8.46 -1.72
C PRO A 344 8.31 9.66 -1.55
N GLU A 345 9.61 9.42 -1.48
CA GLU A 345 10.57 10.53 -1.48
C GLU A 345 10.39 11.41 -2.72
N THR A 346 10.47 12.74 -2.52
CA THR A 346 10.49 13.69 -3.64
C THR A 346 11.71 13.42 -4.53
N GLU A 347 11.65 13.81 -5.80
CA GLU A 347 12.81 13.70 -6.70
C GLU A 347 14.03 14.43 -6.13
N ALA A 348 13.84 15.58 -5.47
CA ALA A 348 14.90 16.31 -4.79
C ALA A 348 15.54 15.50 -3.64
N MET A 349 14.73 14.87 -2.80
CA MET A 349 15.21 14.01 -1.71
C MET A 349 15.90 12.75 -2.25
N TYR A 350 15.33 12.13 -3.27
CA TYR A 350 15.93 10.98 -3.95
C TYR A 350 17.31 11.34 -4.50
N LEU A 351 17.40 12.45 -5.25
CA LEU A 351 18.66 12.96 -5.79
C LEU A 351 19.66 13.27 -4.67
N GLN A 352 19.23 13.91 -3.59
CA GLN A 352 20.11 14.17 -2.44
C GLN A 352 20.65 12.89 -1.81
N ARG A 353 19.82 11.85 -1.68
CA ARG A 353 20.21 10.55 -1.10
C ARG A 353 21.22 9.81 -1.96
N ILE A 354 21.11 9.93 -3.28
CA ILE A 354 22.03 9.28 -4.23
C ILE A 354 23.23 10.18 -4.61
N ASP A 355 23.33 11.39 -4.06
CA ASP A 355 24.46 12.30 -4.26
C ASP A 355 25.69 11.82 -3.47
N PHE A 356 26.29 10.71 -3.92
CA PHE A 356 27.43 10.11 -3.24
C PHE A 356 28.65 11.05 -3.31
N ALA A 357 29.26 11.29 -2.15
CA ALA A 357 30.44 12.14 -2.06
C ALA A 357 31.58 11.56 -2.92
N PRO A 358 32.29 12.37 -3.73
CA PRO A 358 33.36 11.89 -4.63
C PRO A 358 34.42 11.03 -3.94
N ALA A 359 34.76 11.34 -2.68
CA ALA A 359 35.73 10.58 -1.88
C ALA A 359 35.28 9.15 -1.52
N THR A 360 33.98 8.86 -1.63
CA THR A 360 33.40 7.54 -1.34
C THR A 360 33.27 6.65 -2.58
N ILE A 361 33.56 7.19 -3.77
CA ILE A 361 33.43 6.48 -5.04
C ILE A 361 34.78 5.89 -5.40
N HIS A 362 34.85 4.57 -5.56
CA HIS A 362 36.07 3.89 -5.98
C HIS A 362 36.50 4.35 -7.38
N SER A 363 37.80 4.57 -7.59
CA SER A 363 38.34 5.17 -8.83
C SER A 363 38.09 4.35 -10.09
N GLU A 364 37.89 3.04 -9.95
CA GLU A 364 37.58 2.13 -11.08
C GLU A 364 36.10 2.14 -11.49
N LEU A 365 35.17 2.58 -10.64
CA LEU A 365 33.74 2.58 -10.94
C LEU A 365 33.39 3.43 -12.17
N PRO A 366 33.91 4.68 -12.32
CA PRO A 366 33.68 5.45 -13.53
C PRO A 366 34.15 4.79 -14.81
N ARG A 367 35.30 4.08 -14.77
CA ARG A 367 35.82 3.34 -15.91
C ARG A 367 34.90 2.17 -16.29
N GLN A 368 34.38 1.44 -15.31
CA GLN A 368 33.45 0.32 -15.55
C GLN A 368 32.08 0.77 -16.06
N LEU A 369 31.63 1.98 -15.68
CA LEU A 369 30.33 2.52 -16.09
C LEU A 369 30.38 3.32 -17.40
N ALA A 370 31.55 3.81 -17.84
CA ALA A 370 31.69 4.58 -19.08
C ALA A 370 31.11 3.89 -20.35
N PRO A 371 31.23 2.55 -20.54
CA PRO A 371 30.65 1.87 -21.71
C PRO A 371 29.11 1.88 -21.74
N VAL A 372 28.43 2.12 -20.62
CA VAL A 372 26.96 2.17 -20.53
C VAL A 372 26.40 3.29 -21.41
N GLU A 373 26.95 4.50 -21.28
CA GLU A 373 26.50 5.68 -22.05
C GLU A 373 26.75 5.48 -23.56
N GLN A 374 27.91 4.92 -23.94
CA GLN A 374 28.22 4.65 -25.35
C GLN A 374 27.26 3.62 -25.95
N THR A 375 26.94 2.56 -25.22
CA THR A 375 25.99 1.54 -25.66
C THR A 375 24.59 2.10 -25.79
N LEU A 376 24.15 2.94 -24.85
CA LEU A 376 22.85 3.60 -24.90
C LEU A 376 22.71 4.60 -26.05
N ARG A 377 23.77 5.34 -26.39
CA ARG A 377 23.78 6.17 -27.61
C ARG A 377 23.58 5.35 -28.88
N ARG A 378 24.25 4.20 -28.99
CA ARG A 378 24.09 3.28 -30.14
C ARG A 378 22.70 2.67 -30.19
N LEU A 379 22.17 2.27 -29.03
CA LEU A 379 20.79 1.82 -28.89
C LEU A 379 19.80 2.90 -29.35
N GLN A 380 19.99 4.14 -28.91
CA GLN A 380 19.18 5.28 -29.32
C GLN A 380 19.19 5.48 -30.83
N THR A 381 20.37 5.45 -31.47
CA THR A 381 20.47 5.52 -32.93
C THR A 381 19.72 4.37 -33.61
N ALA A 382 19.86 3.14 -33.09
CA ALA A 382 19.19 1.97 -33.66
C ALA A 382 17.66 2.07 -33.59
N VAL A 383 17.12 2.51 -32.45
CA VAL A 383 15.68 2.72 -32.26
C VAL A 383 15.17 3.86 -33.15
N GLN A 384 15.90 4.98 -33.23
CA GLN A 384 15.56 6.12 -34.10
C GLN A 384 15.57 5.75 -35.58
N SER A 385 16.47 4.85 -35.99
CA SER A 385 16.54 4.33 -37.36
C SER A 385 15.60 3.15 -37.61
N ALA A 386 14.69 2.82 -36.67
CA ALA A 386 13.77 1.68 -36.73
C ALA A 386 14.47 0.32 -36.96
N ASN A 387 15.74 0.18 -36.55
CA ASN A 387 16.50 -1.06 -36.69
C ASN A 387 16.35 -1.91 -35.43
N THR A 388 15.26 -2.68 -35.37
CA THR A 388 14.84 -3.45 -34.20
C THR A 388 15.82 -4.58 -33.83
N SER A 389 16.54 -5.14 -34.81
CA SER A 389 17.58 -6.14 -34.58
C SER A 389 18.79 -5.51 -33.90
N LEU A 390 19.31 -4.40 -34.45
CA LEU A 390 20.42 -3.68 -33.84
C LEU A 390 20.05 -3.15 -32.45
N ALA A 391 18.81 -2.69 -32.25
CA ALA A 391 18.33 -2.29 -30.94
C ALA A 391 18.35 -3.45 -29.94
N SER A 392 17.93 -4.66 -30.37
CA SER A 392 18.01 -5.86 -29.53
C SER A 392 19.46 -6.20 -29.17
N ASP A 393 20.38 -6.14 -30.14
CA ASP A 393 21.80 -6.42 -29.92
C ASP A 393 22.43 -5.41 -28.94
N MET A 394 22.11 -4.12 -29.08
CA MET A 394 22.61 -3.08 -28.18
C MET A 394 22.00 -3.20 -26.77
N ALA A 395 20.73 -3.60 -26.65
CA ALA A 395 20.12 -3.88 -25.36
C ALA A 395 20.76 -5.10 -24.68
N GLN A 396 21.09 -6.17 -25.41
CA GLN A 396 21.86 -7.30 -24.87
C GLN A 396 23.25 -6.87 -24.40
N GLN A 397 23.95 -6.08 -25.21
CA GLN A 397 25.26 -5.54 -24.86
C GLN A 397 25.19 -4.68 -23.59
N LEU A 398 24.14 -3.86 -23.43
CA LEU A 398 23.91 -3.04 -22.24
C LEU A 398 23.79 -3.91 -20.99
N LYS A 399 22.98 -4.97 -21.02
CA LYS A 399 22.83 -5.91 -19.91
C LYS A 399 24.16 -6.56 -19.53
N GLN A 400 24.95 -6.96 -20.53
CA GLN A 400 26.26 -7.56 -20.30
C GLN A 400 27.21 -6.59 -19.60
N ILE A 401 27.29 -5.34 -20.05
CA ILE A 401 28.14 -4.30 -19.44
C ILE A 401 27.71 -4.05 -17.99
N LEU A 402 26.41 -3.83 -17.76
CA LEU A 402 25.88 -3.56 -16.42
C LEU A 402 26.11 -4.74 -15.46
N GLY A 403 26.01 -5.98 -15.95
CA GLY A 403 26.29 -7.18 -15.16
C GLY A 403 27.77 -7.45 -14.88
N GLN A 404 28.70 -6.76 -15.56
CA GLN A 404 30.14 -6.88 -15.34
C GLN A 404 30.70 -5.84 -14.35
N VAL A 405 29.86 -4.91 -13.88
CA VAL A 405 30.27 -3.90 -12.88
C VAL A 405 30.54 -4.60 -11.54
N ASP A 406 31.74 -4.40 -11.01
CA ASP A 406 32.17 -4.97 -9.73
C ASP A 406 31.52 -4.21 -8.57
N THR A 407 30.45 -4.79 -8.02
CA THR A 407 29.73 -4.26 -6.85
C THR A 407 30.52 -4.39 -5.54
N GLY A 408 31.66 -5.11 -5.54
CA GLY A 408 32.62 -5.12 -4.44
C GLY A 408 33.26 -3.75 -4.19
N LEU A 409 33.32 -2.91 -5.23
CA LEU A 409 33.86 -1.55 -5.17
C LEU A 409 32.91 -0.53 -4.52
N MET A 410 31.67 -0.93 -4.24
CA MET A 410 30.61 -0.06 -3.73
C MET A 410 30.40 -0.28 -2.23
N ASN A 411 30.07 0.78 -1.48
CA ASN A 411 29.54 0.65 -0.13
C ASN A 411 28.08 0.14 -0.14
N GLU A 412 27.47 -0.07 1.04
CA GLU A 412 26.11 -0.61 1.16
C GLU A 412 25.06 0.24 0.42
N ALA A 413 25.05 1.56 0.63
CA ALA A 413 24.10 2.47 -0.01
C ALA A 413 24.29 2.53 -1.54
N GLN A 414 25.54 2.57 -2.00
CA GLN A 414 25.89 2.54 -3.41
C GLN A 414 25.46 1.22 -4.08
N ARG A 415 25.67 0.08 -3.40
CA ARG A 415 25.21 -1.24 -3.89
C ARG A 415 23.71 -1.32 -3.98
N ALA A 416 22.99 -0.86 -2.95
CA ALA A 416 21.52 -0.88 -2.94
C ALA A 416 20.96 -0.05 -4.10
N PHE A 417 21.47 1.18 -4.28
CA PHE A 417 21.11 2.03 -5.41
C PHE A 417 21.44 1.36 -6.75
N PHE A 418 22.67 0.86 -6.94
CA PHE A 418 23.06 0.27 -8.22
C PHE A 418 22.26 -0.99 -8.54
N ALA A 419 21.95 -1.83 -7.55
CA ALA A 419 21.11 -3.01 -7.71
C ALA A 419 19.68 -2.63 -8.16
N GLU A 420 19.11 -1.56 -7.60
CA GLU A 420 17.81 -1.01 -8.04
C GLU A 420 17.87 -0.57 -9.51
N GLN A 421 18.88 0.21 -9.90
CA GLN A 421 19.02 0.67 -11.28
C GLN A 421 19.26 -0.50 -12.26
N LEU A 422 20.11 -1.44 -11.87
CA LEU A 422 20.40 -2.66 -12.64
C LEU A 422 19.13 -3.49 -12.85
N MET A 423 18.29 -3.61 -11.82
CA MET A 423 17.03 -4.35 -11.89
C MET A 423 16.12 -3.74 -12.97
N THR A 424 15.88 -2.43 -12.89
CA THR A 424 14.97 -1.74 -13.81
C THR A 424 15.52 -1.70 -15.23
N MET A 425 16.80 -1.34 -15.40
CA MET A 425 17.44 -1.29 -16.72
C MET A 425 17.47 -2.65 -17.42
N ASN A 426 17.67 -3.75 -16.68
CA ASN A 426 17.61 -5.09 -17.26
C ASN A 426 16.21 -5.44 -17.76
N ALA A 427 15.16 -5.04 -17.03
CA ALA A 427 13.78 -5.26 -17.44
C ALA A 427 13.46 -4.50 -18.74
N ASP A 428 13.79 -3.22 -18.81
CA ASP A 428 13.60 -2.40 -20.01
C ASP A 428 14.38 -2.95 -21.21
N ALA A 429 15.64 -3.37 -21.00
CA ALA A 429 16.43 -3.99 -22.04
C ALA A 429 15.78 -5.31 -22.54
N ASP A 430 15.23 -6.14 -21.65
CA ASP A 430 14.52 -7.36 -22.04
C ASP A 430 13.24 -7.08 -22.83
N HIS A 431 12.55 -5.98 -22.56
CA HIS A 431 11.43 -5.54 -23.39
C HIS A 431 11.86 -5.15 -24.81
N ILE A 432 12.94 -4.38 -24.94
CA ILE A 432 13.51 -4.00 -26.24
C ILE A 432 13.91 -5.23 -27.05
N ILE A 433 14.54 -6.22 -26.40
CA ILE A 433 14.99 -7.47 -27.02
C ILE A 433 13.81 -8.31 -27.52
N ARG A 434 12.74 -8.42 -26.71
CA ARG A 434 11.62 -9.32 -26.99
C ARG A 434 10.64 -8.77 -28.03
N ILE A 435 10.25 -7.51 -27.90
CA ILE A 435 9.02 -7.03 -28.53
C ILE A 435 9.24 -6.51 -29.96
N LYS A 436 10.49 -6.24 -30.39
CA LYS A 436 10.89 -5.92 -31.79
C LYS A 436 9.93 -4.98 -32.55
N GLU A 437 9.28 -4.07 -31.83
CA GLU A 437 8.35 -3.06 -32.32
C GLU A 437 8.92 -1.70 -31.93
N VAL A 438 8.94 -0.76 -32.88
CA VAL A 438 9.74 0.46 -32.77
C VAL A 438 9.18 1.42 -31.73
N GLU A 439 7.86 1.59 -31.65
CA GLU A 439 7.25 2.49 -30.67
C GLU A 439 7.43 1.96 -29.24
N HIS A 440 7.28 0.65 -29.05
CA HIS A 440 7.56 -0.01 -27.78
C HIS A 440 9.05 0.11 -27.39
N GLN A 441 9.96 -0.05 -28.35
CA GLN A 441 11.39 0.13 -28.10
C GLN A 441 11.75 1.58 -27.73
N LYS A 442 11.06 2.59 -28.28
CA LYS A 442 11.23 4.00 -27.89
C LYS A 442 10.86 4.22 -26.42
N GLN A 443 9.75 3.64 -25.96
CA GLN A 443 9.29 3.76 -24.58
C GLN A 443 10.34 3.24 -23.59
N HIS A 444 10.84 2.03 -23.81
CA HIS A 444 11.86 1.44 -22.93
C HIS A 444 13.23 2.12 -23.07
N LEU A 445 13.57 2.66 -24.24
CA LEU A 445 14.77 3.47 -24.40
C LEU A 445 14.74 4.73 -23.52
N ASP A 446 13.61 5.43 -23.45
CA ASP A 446 13.47 6.62 -22.60
C ASP A 446 13.69 6.29 -21.12
N MET A 447 13.21 5.13 -20.67
CA MET A 447 13.45 4.62 -19.31
C MET A 447 14.92 4.30 -19.08
N LEU A 448 15.56 3.59 -20.00
CA LEU A 448 17.00 3.31 -19.92
C LEU A 448 17.85 4.59 -19.84
N LEU A 449 17.52 5.61 -20.64
CA LEU A 449 18.20 6.91 -20.62
C LEU A 449 17.97 7.67 -19.31
N LYS A 450 16.81 7.50 -18.66
CA LYS A 450 16.53 8.08 -17.34
C LYS A 450 17.42 7.44 -16.26
N HIS A 451 17.48 6.11 -16.22
CA HIS A 451 18.28 5.38 -15.24
C HIS A 451 19.79 5.62 -15.42
N GLU A 452 20.26 5.74 -16.67
CA GLU A 452 21.65 6.12 -16.93
C GLU A 452 22.01 7.48 -16.34
N LYS A 453 21.12 8.48 -16.47
CA LYS A 453 21.34 9.82 -15.88
C LYS A 453 21.46 9.75 -14.36
N LEU A 454 20.66 8.91 -13.70
CA LEU A 454 20.74 8.70 -12.25
C LEU A 454 22.08 8.05 -11.86
N ILE A 455 22.50 7.01 -12.57
CA ILE A 455 23.81 6.36 -12.35
C ILE A 455 24.94 7.39 -12.51
N ARG A 456 24.90 8.21 -13.56
CA ARG A 456 25.91 9.25 -13.79
C ARG A 456 25.95 10.30 -12.70
N PHE A 457 24.78 10.78 -12.29
CA PHE A 457 24.65 11.74 -11.21
C PHE A 457 25.21 11.18 -9.90
N ALA A 458 24.84 9.94 -9.56
CA ALA A 458 25.23 9.30 -8.32
C ALA A 458 26.72 9.00 -8.25
N PHE A 459 27.30 8.46 -9.33
CA PHE A 459 28.71 8.07 -9.38
C PHE A 459 29.65 9.13 -9.97
N LYS A 460 29.20 10.38 -10.11
CA LYS A 460 30.00 11.52 -10.57
C LYS A 460 30.70 11.27 -11.91
N LEU A 461 29.98 10.61 -12.82
CA LEU A 461 30.48 10.31 -14.15
C LEU A 461 30.46 11.61 -14.98
N THR A 462 31.62 12.24 -15.11
CA THR A 462 31.79 13.46 -15.92
C THR A 462 31.40 13.22 -17.38
N LYS A 463 31.05 14.29 -18.09
CA LYS A 463 30.83 14.27 -19.54
C LYS A 463 32.13 14.11 -20.31
#